data_AF-A0A355F1C6-F1
#
_entry.id   AF-A0A355F1C6-F1
#
_cell.length_a   1.000
_cell.length_b   1.000
_cell.length_c   1.000
_cell.angle_alpha   90.00
_cell.angle_beta   90.00
_cell.angle_gamma   90.00
#
_symmetry.space_group_name_H-M   'P 1'
#
loop_
_entity.id
_entity.type
_entity.pdbx_description
1 polymer ?
#
loop_
_entity_poly.entity_id
_entity_poly.type
_entity_poly.pdbx_seq_one_letter_code
_entity_poly.pdbx_strand_id
1 'polypeptide(L)'
;MEEALRNEYAFRRPVVNTFLVRERDRRRQRELVRVLAVVLCLGGGLLAYTWIHLEALRTGYAIDSLEKRLAELSQKERRLRLEAAYLAGPSQIEQRATRELGMQPPALEQVVFWEEIP
;
A
#
# COMPACT_ATOMS: atom_id res chain seq x y z
N MET A 1 31.18 -69.19 -46.90
CA MET A 1 31.22 -67.83 -46.32
C MET A 1 29.81 -67.30 -46.42
N GLU A 2 28.97 -67.53 -45.42
CA GLU A 2 28.99 -66.76 -44.15
C GLU A 2 28.81 -65.29 -44.53
N GLU A 3 27.75 -64.57 -44.20
CA GLU A 3 27.13 -64.48 -42.89
C GLU A 3 25.71 -63.94 -43.10
N ALA A 4 24.75 -64.80 -43.40
CA ALA A 4 23.39 -64.51 -43.00
C ALA A 4 23.24 -65.04 -41.59
N LEU A 5 23.90 -64.38 -40.62
CA LEU A 5 23.53 -64.43 -39.20
C LEU A 5 22.12 -63.83 -39.10
N ARG A 6 21.14 -64.57 -39.62
CA ARG A 6 19.73 -64.21 -39.62
C ARG A 6 19.22 -64.56 -38.23
N ASN A 7 19.66 -63.73 -37.30
CA ASN A 7 19.35 -63.63 -35.90
C ASN A 7 18.02 -64.33 -35.56
N GLU A 8 18.11 -65.63 -35.28
CA GLU A 8 16.96 -66.54 -35.13
C GLU A 8 16.25 -66.32 -33.78
N TYR A 9 16.79 -65.41 -32.96
CA TYR A 9 16.25 -65.01 -31.66
C TYR A 9 15.59 -63.64 -31.66
N ALA A 10 15.39 -62.99 -32.82
CA ALA A 10 14.61 -61.76 -32.91
C ALA A 10 13.09 -62.05 -32.89
N PHE A 11 12.61 -62.88 -31.95
CA PHE A 11 11.19 -62.98 -31.68
C PHE A 11 10.76 -61.71 -30.92
N ARG A 12 10.52 -60.62 -31.65
CA ARG A 12 9.82 -59.45 -31.11
C ARG A 12 8.37 -59.83 -30.85
N ARG A 13 8.12 -60.56 -29.76
CA ARG A 13 6.80 -60.56 -29.15
C ARG A 13 6.57 -59.13 -28.68
N PRO A 14 5.59 -58.38 -29.21
CA PRO A 14 5.13 -57.21 -28.50
C PRO A 14 4.70 -57.74 -27.13
N VAL A 15 5.34 -57.25 -26.07
CA VAL A 15 4.89 -57.54 -24.71
C VAL A 15 3.56 -56.81 -24.57
N VAL A 16 2.49 -57.49 -24.98
CA VAL A 16 1.14 -56.97 -24.81
C VAL A 16 0.86 -57.11 -23.32
N ASN A 17 0.80 -55.97 -22.65
CA ASN A 17 0.40 -55.86 -21.25
C ASN A 17 -1.10 -56.18 -21.11
N THR A 18 -1.48 -57.41 -21.42
CA THR A 18 -2.88 -57.87 -21.46
C THR A 18 -3.52 -57.89 -20.06
N PHE A 19 -2.71 -57.88 -18.99
CA PHE A 19 -3.19 -57.94 -17.61
C PHE A 19 -3.14 -56.61 -16.85
N LEU A 20 -2.76 -55.50 -17.50
CA LEU A 20 -2.86 -54.18 -16.88
C LEU A 20 -4.26 -53.59 -17.10
N VAL A 21 -5.28 -54.28 -16.59
CA VAL A 21 -6.62 -53.71 -16.49
C VAL A 21 -6.54 -52.60 -15.44
N ARG A 22 -6.83 -51.36 -15.85
CA ARG A 22 -6.94 -50.23 -14.94
C ARG A 22 -8.20 -50.43 -14.09
N GLU A 23 -8.08 -51.21 -13.02
CA GLU A 23 -9.10 -51.35 -11.99
C GLU A 23 -9.33 -49.95 -11.40
N ARG A 24 -10.41 -49.30 -11.83
CA ARG A 24 -10.73 -47.95 -11.39
C ARG A 24 -11.35 -48.06 -10.00
N ASP A 25 -10.49 -48.29 -9.02
CA ASP A 25 -10.87 -48.52 -7.64
C ASP A 25 -11.51 -47.22 -7.10
N ARG A 26 -12.85 -47.20 -7.08
CA ARG A 26 -13.65 -46.05 -6.68
C ARG A 26 -13.37 -45.63 -5.24
N ARG A 27 -12.83 -46.53 -4.40
CA ARG A 27 -12.37 -46.20 -3.04
C ARG A 27 -11.11 -45.35 -3.08
N ARG A 28 -10.07 -45.78 -3.82
CA ARG A 28 -8.83 -45.00 -4.02
C ARG A 28 -9.10 -43.63 -4.64
N GLN A 29 -10.01 -43.54 -5.62
CA GLN A 29 -10.37 -42.24 -6.20
C GLN A 29 -11.00 -41.29 -5.15
N ARG A 30 -11.86 -41.79 -4.26
CA ARG A 30 -12.44 -40.98 -3.18
C ARG A 30 -11.39 -40.54 -2.16
N GLU A 31 -10.45 -41.42 -1.81
CA GLU A 31 -9.34 -41.07 -0.92
C GLU A 31 -8.45 -40.00 -1.52
N LEU A 32 -8.06 -40.13 -2.79
CA LEU A 32 -7.28 -39.12 -3.51
C LEU A 32 -8.03 -37.77 -3.59
N VAL A 33 -9.34 -37.78 -3.86
CA VAL A 33 -10.15 -36.55 -3.87
C VAL A 33 -10.21 -35.92 -2.48
N ARG A 34 -10.32 -36.72 -1.41
CA ARG A 34 -10.30 -36.19 -0.03
C ARG A 34 -8.94 -35.55 0.31
N VAL A 35 -7.84 -36.23 -0.01
CA VAL A 35 -6.50 -35.69 0.21
C VAL A 35 -6.30 -34.40 -0.59
N LEU A 36 -6.70 -34.39 -1.86
CA LEU A 36 -6.63 -33.20 -2.70
C LEU A 36 -7.46 -32.05 -2.12
N ALA A 37 -8.67 -32.32 -1.62
CA ALA A 37 -9.51 -31.30 -1.00
C ALA A 37 -8.84 -30.69 0.24
N VAL A 38 -8.21 -31.52 1.09
CA VAL A 38 -7.48 -31.02 2.27
C VAL A 38 -6.29 -30.17 1.85
N VAL A 39 -5.50 -30.61 0.87
CA VAL A 39 -4.35 -29.85 0.35
C VAL A 39 -4.79 -28.52 -0.24
N LEU A 40 -5.87 -28.50 -1.01
CA LEU A 40 -6.42 -27.27 -1.59
C LEU A 40 -6.97 -26.33 -0.52
N CYS A 41 -7.65 -26.84 0.51
CA CYS A 41 -8.10 -26.03 1.64
C CYS A 41 -6.92 -25.38 2.38
N LEU A 42 -5.88 -26.15 2.70
CA LEU A 42 -4.71 -25.64 3.41
C LEU A 42 -3.92 -24.65 2.55
N GLY A 43 -3.65 -24.99 1.28
CA GLY A 43 -2.95 -24.13 0.34
C GLY A 43 -3.73 -22.84 0.06
N GLY A 44 -5.04 -22.95 -0.16
CA GLY A 44 -5.94 -21.82 -0.36
C GLY A 44 -6.00 -20.91 0.87
N GLY A 45 -6.06 -21.48 2.07
CA GLY A 45 -6.01 -20.71 3.32
C GLY A 45 -4.70 -19.94 3.49
N LEU A 46 -3.56 -20.57 3.18
CA LEU A 46 -2.25 -19.91 3.25
C LEU A 46 -2.12 -18.79 2.21
N LEU A 47 -2.59 -19.02 0.98
CA LEU A 47 -2.63 -18.00 -0.06
C LEU A 47 -3.55 -16.83 0.34
N ALA A 48 -4.74 -17.11 0.87
CA ALA A 48 -5.64 -16.08 1.37
C ALA A 48 -5.01 -15.29 2.51
N TYR A 49 -4.34 -15.95 3.45
CA TYR A 49 -3.64 -15.31 4.56
C TYR A 49 -2.54 -14.37 4.06
N THR A 50 -1.66 -14.87 3.18
CA THR A 50 -0.58 -14.05 2.62
C THR A 50 -1.11 -12.89 1.78
N TRP A 51 -2.19 -13.10 1.03
CA TRP A 51 -2.87 -12.04 0.28
C TRP A 51 -3.43 -10.96 1.21
N ILE A 52 -4.18 -11.35 2.25
CA ILE A 52 -4.72 -10.41 3.25
C ILE A 52 -3.60 -9.65 3.94
N HIS A 53 -2.51 -10.34 4.28
CA HIS A 53 -1.35 -9.71 4.91
C HIS A 53 -0.70 -8.67 3.99
N LEU A 54 -0.53 -8.98 2.70
CA LEU A 54 -0.01 -8.03 1.70
C LEU A 54 -0.94 -6.83 1.47
N GLU A 55 -2.26 -7.04 1.46
CA GLU A 55 -3.25 -5.96 1.34
C GLU A 55 -3.24 -5.06 2.59
N ALA A 56 -3.06 -5.66 3.77
CA ALA A 56 -2.88 -4.93 5.02
C ALA A 56 -1.60 -4.08 5.00
N LEU A 57 -0.52 -4.57 4.38
CA LEU A 57 0.70 -3.77 4.17
C LEU A 57 0.42 -2.55 3.27
N ARG A 58 -0.28 -2.72 2.14
CA ARG A 58 -0.67 -1.60 1.27
C ARG A 58 -1.50 -0.55 2.01
N THR A 59 -2.44 -1.00 2.84
CA THR A 59 -3.29 -0.11 3.64
C THR A 59 -2.49 0.61 4.73
N GLY A 60 -1.54 -0.08 5.38
CA GLY A 60 -0.65 0.52 6.37
C GLY A 60 0.25 1.62 5.80
N TYR A 61 0.79 1.42 4.60
CA TYR A 61 1.59 2.47 3.93
C TYR A 61 0.76 3.69 3.52
N ALA A 62 -0.50 3.48 3.12
CA ALA A 62 -1.39 4.60 2.83
C ALA A 62 -1.62 5.45 4.08
N ILE A 63 -1.81 4.82 5.25
CA ILE A 63 -1.98 5.50 6.54
C ILE A 63 -0.72 6.29 6.92
N ASP A 64 0.47 5.67 6.89
CA ASP A 64 1.73 6.36 7.20
C ASP A 64 1.98 7.57 6.27
N SER A 65 1.64 7.43 4.98
CA SER A 65 1.76 8.55 4.03
C SER A 65 0.78 9.69 4.33
N LEU A 66 -0.43 9.37 4.78
CA LEU A 66 -1.45 10.35 5.17
C LEU A 66 -1.06 11.06 6.46
N GLU A 67 -0.57 10.34 7.46
CA GLU A 67 -0.09 10.92 8.73
C GLU A 67 1.08 11.88 8.50
N LYS A 68 2.05 11.52 7.67
CA LYS A 68 3.17 12.42 7.30
C LYS A 68 2.68 13.71 6.64
N ARG A 69 1.73 13.61 5.70
CA ARG A 69 1.14 14.79 5.06
C ARG A 69 0.40 15.68 6.06
N LEU A 70 -0.33 15.07 6.99
CA LEU A 70 -1.05 15.78 8.06
C LEU A 70 -0.08 16.53 8.97
N ALA A 71 1.02 15.87 9.36
CA ALA A 71 2.08 16.48 10.16
C ALA A 71 2.70 17.68 9.43
N GLU A 72 3.09 17.53 8.15
CA GLU A 72 3.65 18.62 7.33
C GLU A 72 2.68 19.80 7.20
N LEU A 73 1.40 19.53 6.94
CA LEU A 73 0.36 20.56 6.82
C LEU A 73 0.16 21.30 8.16
N SER A 74 0.13 20.58 9.28
CA SER A 74 -0.01 21.20 10.61
C SER A 74 1.17 22.11 10.95
N GLN A 75 2.40 21.69 10.58
CA GLN A 75 3.59 22.51 10.77
C GLN A 75 3.55 23.78 9.91
N LYS A 76 3.11 23.67 8.65
CA LYS A 76 2.93 24.82 7.76
C LYS A 76 1.88 25.79 8.30
N GLU A 77 0.73 25.28 8.74
CA GLU A 77 -0.32 26.10 9.33
C GLU A 77 0.21 26.87 10.54
N ARG A 78 0.90 26.19 11.47
CA ARG A 78 1.44 26.83 12.66
C ARG A 78 2.47 27.89 12.31
N ARG A 79 3.33 27.63 11.34
CA ARG A 79 4.31 28.61 10.85
C ARG A 79 3.62 29.83 10.25
N LEU A 80 2.65 29.63 9.36
CA LEU A 80 1.91 30.72 8.73
C LEU A 80 1.13 31.56 9.75
N ARG A 81 0.52 30.93 10.76
CA ARG A 81 -0.14 31.65 11.86
C ARG A 81 0.84 32.51 12.64
N LEU A 82 2.05 32.00 12.93
CA LEU A 82 3.09 32.78 13.61
C LEU A 82 3.60 33.93 12.75
N GLU A 83 3.83 33.70 11.46
CA GLU A 83 4.24 34.74 10.51
C GLU A 83 3.16 35.83 10.39
N ALA A 84 1.89 35.44 10.29
CA ALA A 84 0.77 36.37 10.25
C ALA A 84 0.66 37.18 11.55
N ALA A 85 0.77 36.53 12.72
CA ALA A 85 0.73 37.22 14.00
C ALA A 85 1.92 38.19 14.17
N TYR A 86 3.10 37.80 13.70
CA TYR A 86 4.29 38.66 13.69
C TYR A 86 4.08 39.88 12.79
N LEU A 87 3.61 39.68 11.56
CA LEU A 87 3.35 40.76 10.61
C LEU A 87 2.21 41.69 11.05
N ALA A 88 1.21 41.15 11.75
CA ALA A 88 0.12 41.92 12.35
C ALA A 88 0.52 42.59 13.68
N GLY A 89 1.75 42.33 14.17
CA GLY A 89 2.27 42.92 15.39
C GLY A 89 2.33 44.44 15.28
N PRO A 90 1.84 45.21 16.28
CA PRO A 90 1.82 46.68 16.24
C PRO A 90 3.20 47.27 15.94
N SER A 91 4.26 46.72 16.55
CA SER A 91 5.64 47.14 16.35
C SER A 91 6.11 46.95 14.90
N GLN A 92 5.70 45.87 14.23
CA GLN A 92 6.04 45.62 12.84
C GLN A 92 5.29 46.55 11.90
N ILE A 93 3.99 46.77 12.18
CA ILE A 93 3.16 47.72 11.42
C ILE A 93 3.72 49.13 11.56
N GLU A 94 4.05 49.57 12.77
CA GLU A 94 4.61 50.90 13.06
C GLU A 94 5.98 51.10 12.40
N GLN A 95 6.83 50.07 12.45
CA GLN A 95 8.13 50.12 11.80
C GLN A 95 7.98 50.26 10.27
N ARG A 96 7.02 49.56 9.67
CA ARG A 96 6.71 49.67 8.23
C ARG A 96 6.10 51.03 7.89
N ALA A 97 5.14 51.51 8.67
CA ALA A 97 4.50 52.80 8.50
C ALA A 97 5.54 53.94 8.54
N THR A 98 6.45 53.90 9.52
CA THR A 98 7.46 54.95 9.69
C THR A 98 8.58 54.84 8.65
N ARG A 99 9.14 53.64 8.41
CA ARG A 99 10.33 53.48 7.56
C ARG A 99 10.01 53.37 6.07
N GLU A 100 8.97 52.64 5.70
CA GLU A 100 8.66 52.38 4.28
C GLU A 100 7.64 53.39 3.73
N LEU A 101 6.67 53.79 4.55
CA LEU A 101 5.60 54.71 4.12
C LEU A 101 5.81 56.17 4.56
N GLY A 102 6.86 56.45 5.35
CA GLY A 102 7.17 57.80 5.83
C GLY A 102 6.10 58.41 6.73
N MET A 103 5.20 57.59 7.29
CA MET A 103 4.13 58.04 8.17
C MET A 103 4.72 58.54 9.49
N GLN A 104 4.13 59.60 10.04
CA GLN A 104 4.49 60.15 11.34
C GLN A 104 3.33 59.95 12.33
N PRO A 105 3.62 59.76 13.62
CA PRO A 105 2.57 59.69 14.63
C PRO A 105 1.73 60.98 14.60
N PRO A 106 0.40 60.87 14.65
CA PRO A 106 -0.48 62.03 14.59
C PRO A 106 -0.30 62.93 15.81
N ALA A 107 -0.40 64.26 15.62
CA ALA A 107 -0.44 65.20 16.73
C ALA A 107 -1.74 65.03 17.52
N LEU A 108 -1.75 65.36 18.82
CA LEU A 108 -2.94 65.22 19.68
C LEU A 108 -4.18 65.93 19.09
N GLU A 109 -3.96 67.04 18.39
CA GLU A 109 -4.99 67.87 17.74
C GLU A 109 -5.57 67.24 16.46
N GLN A 110 -4.99 66.13 15.98
CA GLN A 110 -5.43 65.38 14.79
C GLN A 110 -6.14 64.06 15.15
N VAL A 111 -6.28 63.73 16.44
CA VAL A 111 -6.91 62.50 16.92
C VAL A 111 -8.33 62.79 17.41
N VAL A 112 -9.33 62.18 16.76
CA VAL A 112 -10.74 62.27 17.19
C VAL A 112 -11.10 61.01 17.97
N PHE A 113 -11.40 61.17 19.26
CA PHE A 113 -11.92 60.08 20.09
C PHE A 113 -13.44 59.98 19.89
N TRP A 114 -13.90 58.83 19.42
CA TRP A 114 -15.31 58.48 19.38
C TRP A 114 -15.62 57.72 20.67
N GLU A 115 -16.37 58.34 21.56
CA GLU A 115 -16.91 57.68 22.75
C GLU A 115 -18.32 57.19 22.38
N GLU A 116 -18.54 55.88 22.42
CA GLU A 116 -19.87 55.28 22.32
C GLU A 116 -20.70 55.81 23.49
N ILE A 117 -21.54 56.81 23.22
CA ILE A 117 -22.55 57.28 24.16
C ILE A 117 -23.60 56.15 24.28
N PRO A 118 -23.93 55.69 25.50
CA PRO A 118 -24.89 54.61 25.73
C PRO A 118 -26.32 54.94 25.28
#